data_AF-A0AAP3A4N5-F1
#
_entry.id   AF-A0AAP3A4N5-F1
#
_cell.length_a   1.000
_cell.length_b   1.000
_cell.length_c   1.000
_cell.angle_alpha   90.00
_cell.angle_beta   90.00
_cell.angle_gamma   90.00
#
_symmetry.space_group_name_H-M   'P 1'
#
loop_
_entity.id
_entity.type
_entity.pdbx_description
1 polymer ?
#
loop_
_entity_poly.entity_id
_entity_poly.type
_entity_poly.pdbx_seq_one_letter_code
_entity_poly.pdbx_strand_id
1 'polypeptide(L)'
;GDWLQLVRENVSWISLREDAKHKQVNFEQFAELTGLPTPRAFLEAKALQGDNSDNIKGVGGIGDGGAKELLHEWGSVAAMVRGINDG
;
A
#
# COMPACT_ATOMS: atom_id res chain seq x y z
N GLY A 1 5.57 9.06 0.07
CA GLY A 1 5.22 8.26 -1.12
C GLY A 1 3.72 8.12 -1.27
N ASP A 2 2.95 8.93 -0.55
CA ASP A 2 1.55 8.62 -0.21
C ASP A 2 0.62 8.93 -1.36
N TRP A 3 1.06 9.81 -2.25
CA TRP A 3 0.41 10.13 -3.51
C TRP A 3 0.27 8.92 -4.45
N LEU A 4 1.06 7.85 -4.26
CA LEU A 4 0.89 6.60 -5.00
C LEU A 4 -0.53 6.02 -4.84
N GLN A 5 -1.20 6.27 -3.72
CA GLN A 5 -2.59 5.83 -3.50
C GLN A 5 -3.59 6.46 -4.49
N LEU A 6 -3.23 7.55 -5.17
CA LEU A 6 -4.09 8.28 -6.10
C LEU A 6 -3.93 7.85 -7.56
N VAL A 7 -2.94 7.00 -7.86
CA VAL A 7 -2.73 6.44 -9.21
C VAL A 7 -4.01 5.75 -9.68
N ARG A 8 -4.35 5.93 -10.95
CA ARG A 8 -5.49 5.30 -11.65
C ARG A 8 -5.23 5.39 -13.16
N GLU A 9 -6.06 4.76 -13.99
CA GLU A 9 -5.84 4.62 -15.45
C GLU A 9 -5.30 5.89 -16.14
N ASN A 10 -5.83 7.06 -15.81
CA ASN A 10 -5.42 8.36 -16.40
C ASN A 10 -4.67 9.28 -15.43
N VAL A 11 -4.10 8.75 -14.34
CA VAL A 11 -3.35 9.52 -13.33
C VAL A 11 -2.07 8.80 -12.98
N SER A 12 -0.94 9.46 -13.25
CA SER A 12 0.39 9.00 -12.87
C SER A 12 0.94 9.82 -11.71
N TRP A 13 1.72 9.17 -10.84
CA TRP A 13 2.57 9.85 -9.88
C TRP A 13 3.95 10.11 -10.50
N ILE A 14 4.50 11.31 -10.30
CA ILE A 14 5.81 11.71 -10.81
C ILE A 14 6.63 12.26 -9.65
N SER A 15 7.91 11.85 -9.58
CA SER A 15 8.87 12.36 -8.60
C SER A 15 9.96 13.16 -9.26
N LEU A 16 10.17 14.38 -8.75
CA LEU A 16 11.30 15.24 -9.13
C LEU A 16 12.53 15.01 -8.25
N ARG A 17 12.41 14.20 -7.18
CA ARG A 17 13.53 13.92 -6.28
C ARG A 17 14.60 13.12 -7.01
N GLU A 18 15.86 13.51 -6.84
CA GLU A 18 17.00 12.81 -7.47
C GLU A 18 17.10 11.36 -7.02
N ASP A 19 16.92 11.12 -5.72
CA ASP A 19 17.02 9.82 -5.03
C ASP A 19 15.81 8.88 -5.22
N ALA A 20 14.81 9.28 -5.99
CA ALA A 20 13.61 8.48 -6.16
C ALA A 20 13.91 7.17 -6.90
N LYS A 21 13.56 6.04 -6.27
CA LYS A 21 13.66 4.69 -6.86
C LYS A 21 12.98 4.61 -8.24
N HIS A 22 11.84 5.27 -8.39
CA HIS A 22 11.10 5.39 -9.65
C HIS A 22 10.75 6.86 -9.89
N LYS A 23 10.99 7.35 -11.11
CA LYS A 23 10.65 8.74 -11.51
C LYS A 23 9.18 8.92 -11.85
N GLN A 24 8.52 7.86 -12.30
CA GLN A 24 7.10 7.83 -12.62
C GLN A 24 6.51 6.48 -12.21
N VAL A 25 5.27 6.51 -11.72
CA VAL A 25 4.44 5.31 -11.51
C VAL A 25 3.07 5.58 -12.12
N ASN A 26 2.70 4.80 -13.13
CA ASN A 26 1.37 4.79 -13.74
C ASN A 26 0.57 3.56 -13.29
N PHE A 27 -0.67 3.44 -13.76
CA PHE A 27 -1.54 2.33 -13.36
C PHE A 27 -1.06 0.96 -13.84
N GLU A 28 -0.53 0.87 -15.06
CA GLU A 28 -0.06 -0.38 -15.67
C GLU A 28 1.14 -0.97 -14.92
N GLN A 29 2.06 -0.11 -14.48
CA GLN A 29 3.28 -0.51 -13.78
C GLN A 29 3.07 -0.65 -12.26
N PHE A 30 1.93 -0.22 -11.73
CA PHE A 30 1.73 -0.05 -10.30
C PHE A 30 2.01 -1.32 -9.50
N ALA A 31 1.45 -2.45 -9.95
CA ALA A 31 1.56 -3.71 -9.24
C ALA A 31 3.00 -4.24 -9.21
N GLU A 32 3.72 -4.11 -10.32
CA GLU A 32 5.12 -4.51 -10.42
C GLU A 32 6.01 -3.65 -9.51
N LEU A 33 5.82 -2.33 -9.53
CA LEU A 33 6.71 -1.40 -8.80
C LEU A 33 6.44 -1.37 -7.29
N THR A 34 5.20 -1.60 -6.87
CA THR A 34 4.81 -1.56 -5.45
C THR A 34 4.72 -2.95 -4.80
N GLY A 35 4.55 -4.00 -5.60
CA GLY A 35 4.23 -5.35 -5.11
C GLY A 35 2.81 -5.49 -4.57
N LEU A 36 1.91 -4.55 -4.88
CA LEU A 36 0.51 -4.56 -4.44
C LEU A 36 -0.43 -4.41 -5.64
N PRO A 37 -1.51 -5.19 -5.72
CA PRO A 37 -2.30 -5.32 -6.95
C PRO A 37 -3.02 -4.02 -7.35
N THR A 38 -3.32 -3.14 -6.40
CA THR A 38 -4.03 -1.89 -6.66
C THR A 38 -3.55 -0.76 -5.74
N PRO A 39 -3.76 0.51 -6.13
CA PRO A 39 -3.57 1.68 -5.26
C PRO A 39 -4.37 1.61 -3.96
N ARG A 40 -5.54 0.94 -3.98
CA ARG A 40 -6.32 0.68 -2.76
C ARG A 40 -5.62 -0.30 -1.83
N ALA A 41 -5.05 -1.39 -2.36
CA ALA A 41 -4.25 -2.33 -1.56
C ALA A 41 -2.99 -1.64 -0.99
N PHE A 42 -2.38 -0.72 -1.73
CA PHE A 42 -1.29 0.13 -1.23
C PHE A 42 -1.70 0.97 -0.01
N LEU A 43 -2.85 1.66 -0.08
CA LEU A 43 -3.39 2.39 1.06
C LEU A 43 -3.62 1.46 2.27
N GLU A 44 -4.19 0.29 2.05
CA GLU A 44 -4.49 -0.64 3.14
C GLU A 44 -3.21 -1.26 3.75
N ALA A 45 -2.18 -1.50 2.94
CA ALA A 45 -0.87 -1.91 3.44
C ALA A 45 -0.26 -0.82 4.33
N LYS A 46 -0.37 0.45 3.93
CA LYS A 46 0.06 1.58 4.77
C LYS A 46 -0.72 1.68 6.08
N ALA A 47 -2.02 1.35 6.08
CA ALA A 47 -2.79 1.33 7.32
C ALA A 47 -2.28 0.28 8.32
N LEU A 48 -1.76 -0.86 7.84
CA LEU A 48 -1.13 -1.87 8.68
C LEU A 48 0.28 -1.46 9.12
N GLN A 49 1.08 -0.89 8.22
CA GLN A 49 2.48 -0.53 8.47
C GLN A 49 2.67 0.75 9.28
N GLY A 50 1.67 1.65 9.26
CA GLY A 50 1.76 2.99 9.82
C GLY A 50 2.53 3.96 8.93
N ASP A 51 2.85 5.13 9.50
CA ASP A 51 3.64 6.17 8.86
C ASP A 51 4.48 6.92 9.91
N ASN A 52 5.79 6.62 9.94
CA ASN A 52 6.70 7.23 10.91
C ASN A 52 6.85 8.74 10.72
N SER A 53 6.78 9.25 9.49
CA SER A 53 6.90 10.69 9.24
C SER A 53 5.69 11.47 9.75
N ASP A 54 4.53 10.83 9.80
CA ASP A 54 3.30 11.40 10.38
C ASP A 54 3.07 10.96 11.84
N ASN A 55 4.05 10.29 12.47
CA ASN A 55 3.96 9.75 13.83
C ASN A 55 2.77 8.78 14.04
N ILE A 56 2.40 8.05 12.98
CA ILE A 56 1.35 7.02 13.00
C ILE A 56 2.02 5.66 13.19
N LYS A 57 1.73 5.00 14.31
CA LYS A 57 2.26 3.66 14.57
C LYS A 57 1.54 2.61 13.73
N GLY A 58 2.31 1.69 13.15
CA GLY A 58 1.78 0.48 12.55
C GLY A 58 1.34 -0.57 13.59
N VAL A 59 0.73 -1.63 13.09
CA VAL A 59 0.39 -2.83 13.87
C VAL A 59 1.68 -3.59 14.20
N GLY A 60 1.87 -3.90 15.48
CA GLY A 60 3.08 -4.58 15.97
C GLY A 60 3.31 -5.91 15.25
N GLY A 61 4.53 -6.10 14.71
CA GLY A 61 4.92 -7.32 14.00
C GLY A 61 4.55 -7.37 12.51
N ILE A 62 3.80 -6.39 11.99
CA ILE A 62 3.36 -6.36 10.59
C ILE A 62 4.17 -5.31 9.81
N GLY A 63 5.23 -5.77 9.14
CA GLY A 63 6.04 -4.97 8.21
C GLY A 63 5.55 -5.05 6.76
N ASP A 64 6.42 -4.68 5.81
CA ASP A 64 6.06 -4.68 4.38
C ASP A 64 5.63 -6.07 3.85
N GLY A 65 6.40 -7.11 4.15
CA GLY A 65 6.08 -8.48 3.76
C GLY A 65 4.76 -8.97 4.35
N GLY A 66 4.59 -8.83 5.67
CA GLY A 66 3.37 -9.27 6.37
C GLY A 66 2.11 -8.54 5.90
N ALA A 67 2.20 -7.23 5.62
CA ALA A 67 1.07 -6.48 5.09
C ALA A 67 0.64 -6.99 3.70
N LYS A 68 1.61 -7.30 2.83
CA LYS A 68 1.35 -7.88 1.49
C LYS A 68 0.74 -9.27 1.58
N GLU A 69 1.27 -10.12 2.47
CA GLU A 69 0.75 -11.47 2.71
C GLU A 69 -0.71 -11.43 3.18
N LEU A 70 -1.02 -10.59 4.17
CA LEU A 70 -2.38 -10.44 4.69
C LEU A 70 -3.34 -9.90 3.63
N LEU A 71 -2.93 -8.92 2.81
CA LEU A 71 -3.76 -8.41 1.73
C LEU A 71 -3.93 -9.42 0.59
N HIS A 72 -2.94 -10.27 0.35
CA HIS A 72 -3.07 -11.37 -0.61
C HIS A 72 -4.07 -12.42 -0.11
N GLU A 73 -4.03 -12.76 1.19
CA GLU A 73 -4.91 -13.76 1.79
C GLU A 73 -6.36 -13.25 1.94
N TRP A 74 -6.54 -12.05 2.48
CA TRP A 74 -7.86 -11.53 2.86
C TRP A 74 -8.46 -10.55 1.86
N GLY A 75 -7.68 -10.07 0.88
CA GLY A 75 -8.07 -9.08 -0.12
C GLY A 75 -8.20 -7.65 0.41
N SER A 76 -8.60 -7.46 1.67
CA SER A 76 -8.66 -6.15 2.33
C SER A 76 -8.54 -6.26 3.84
N VAL A 77 -8.07 -5.20 4.50
CA VAL A 77 -8.03 -5.07 5.96
C VAL A 77 -9.45 -5.18 6.55
N ALA A 78 -10.45 -4.61 5.87
CA ALA A 78 -11.83 -4.69 6.32
C ALA A 78 -12.40 -6.11 6.28
N ALA A 79 -12.04 -6.90 5.25
CA ALA A 79 -12.43 -8.30 5.17
C ALA A 79 -11.75 -9.14 6.26
N MET A 80 -10.45 -8.91 6.51
CA MET A 80 -9.70 -9.56 7.59
C MET A 80 -10.33 -9.30 8.96
N VAL A 81 -10.60 -8.04 9.30
CA VAL A 81 -11.18 -7.68 10.60
C VAL A 81 -12.57 -8.28 10.79
N ARG A 82 -13.42 -8.28 9.74
CA ARG A 82 -14.73 -8.95 9.81
C ARG A 82 -14.59 -10.45 10.03
N GLY A 83 -13.71 -11.11 9.25
CA GLY A 83 -13.50 -12.56 9.36
C GLY A 83 -13.02 -13.02 10.75
N ILE A 84 -12.22 -12.19 11.44
CA ILE A 84 -11.77 -12.48 12.82
C ILE A 84 -12.87 -12.25 13.85
N ASN A 85 -13.72 -11.24 13.67
CA ASN A 85 -14.75 -10.90 14.65
C ASN A 85 -16.01 -11.79 14.56
N ASP A 86 -16.26 -12.36 13.37
CA ASP A 86 -17.43 -13.21 13.11
C ASP A 86 -17.17 -14.71 13.37
N GLY A 87 -15.93 -15.09 13.69
CA GLY A 87 -15.51 -16.47 14.02
C GLY A 87 -15.24 -16.66 15.50
#